data_AF-A0A3M8X2C6-F1
#
_entry.id   AF-A0A3M8X2C6-F1
#
_cell.length_a   1.000
_cell.length_b   1.000
_cell.length_c   1.000
_cell.angle_alpha   90.00
_cell.angle_beta   90.00
_cell.angle_gamma   90.00
#
_symmetry.space_group_name_H-M   'P 1'
#
loop_
_entity.id
_entity.type
_entity.pdbx_description
1 polymer ?
#
loop_
_entity_poly.entity_id
_entity_poly.type
_entity_poly.pdbx_seq_one_letter_code
_entity_poly.pdbx_strand_id
1 'polypeptide(L)'
;MKQVAFFAVAAALIVWLIWNLWNLFRILTGLRNGSWQRPMWWTRLCSVSLFAGLASWIWGTFRTGLDVRDTCQFVHHERYDETYWDAHAKEFQKIFPLHNKCNAHYDLVPAWVNPAIVVCAVVSLAAIAVLLRFGTAYITNLPRRENQS
;
A
#
# COMPACT_ATOMS: atom_id res chain seq x y z
N MET A 1 28.02 4.88 7.25
CA MET A 1 27.25 4.14 6.22
C MET A 1 25.75 4.04 6.52
N LYS A 2 25.32 3.56 7.70
CA LYS A 2 23.88 3.42 8.05
C LYS A 2 23.06 4.73 7.94
N GLN A 3 23.62 5.85 8.38
CA GLN A 3 22.95 7.16 8.29
C GLN A 3 22.77 7.62 6.83
N VAL A 4 23.77 7.42 5.97
CA VAL A 4 23.68 7.77 4.54
C VAL A 4 22.63 6.92 3.84
N ALA A 5 22.55 5.61 4.15
CA ALA A 5 21.52 4.73 3.60
C ALA A 5 20.10 5.15 4.04
N PHE A 6 19.94 5.55 5.31
CA PHE A 6 18.67 6.05 5.81
C PHE A 6 18.20 7.31 5.06
N PHE A 7 19.08 8.30 4.90
CA PHE A 7 18.75 9.52 4.16
C PHE A 7 18.44 9.24 2.68
N ALA A 8 19.14 8.30 2.06
CA ALA A 8 18.88 7.90 0.68
C ALA A 8 17.48 7.27 0.52
N VAL A 9 17.10 6.37 1.44
CA VAL A 9 15.77 5.74 1.44
C VAL A 9 14.68 6.81 1.68
N ALA A 10 14.88 7.69 2.66
CA ALA A 10 13.93 8.76 2.96
C ALA A 10 13.74 9.69 1.74
N ALA A 11 14.82 10.10 1.08
CA ALA A 11 14.77 10.91 -0.12
C ALA A 11 14.02 10.18 -1.26
N ALA A 12 14.29 8.89 -1.47
CA ALA A 12 13.60 8.08 -2.46
C ALA A 12 12.08 8.01 -2.19
N LEU A 13 11.67 7.83 -0.93
CA LEU A 13 10.26 7.81 -0.54
C LEU A 13 9.60 9.18 -0.72
N ILE A 14 10.29 10.27 -0.42
CA ILE A 14 9.77 11.64 -0.63
C ILE A 14 9.59 11.92 -2.13
N VAL A 15 10.58 11.58 -2.95
CA VAL A 15 10.47 11.72 -4.41
C VAL A 15 9.32 10.88 -4.94
N TRP A 16 9.17 9.64 -4.44
CA TRP A 16 8.07 8.77 -4.83
C TRP A 16 6.71 9.32 -4.38
N LEU A 17 6.62 9.92 -3.19
CA LEU A 17 5.42 10.60 -2.70
C LEU A 17 5.03 11.76 -3.62
N ILE A 18 5.97 12.68 -3.91
CA ILE A 18 5.73 13.84 -4.78
C ILE A 18 5.26 13.37 -6.16
N TRP A 19 5.92 12.35 -6.71
CA TRP A 19 5.54 11.73 -7.98
C TRP A 19 4.12 11.15 -7.94
N ASN A 20 3.74 10.46 -6.86
CA ASN A 20 2.39 9.90 -6.71
C ASN A 20 1.32 10.97 -6.55
N LEU A 21 1.58 12.04 -5.82
CA LEU A 21 0.65 13.16 -5.70
C LEU A 21 0.37 13.80 -7.06
N TRP A 22 1.41 14.01 -7.86
CA TRP A 22 1.27 14.47 -9.24
C TRP A 22 0.50 13.47 -10.12
N ASN A 23 0.79 12.18 -9.99
CA ASN A 23 0.08 11.14 -10.74
C ASN A 23 -1.39 11.02 -10.35
N LEU A 24 -1.75 11.23 -9.09
CA LEU A 24 -3.14 11.22 -8.64
C LEU A 24 -3.95 12.29 -9.40
N PHE A 25 -3.41 13.51 -9.49
CA PHE A 25 -4.02 14.58 -10.29
C PHE A 25 -4.14 14.20 -11.78
N ARG A 26 -3.09 13.57 -12.34
CA ARG A 26 -3.09 13.09 -13.73
C ARG A 26 -4.06 11.93 -13.98
N ILE A 27 -4.31 11.06 -13.00
CA ILE A 27 -5.26 9.95 -13.10
C ILE A 27 -6.69 10.51 -13.11
N LEU A 28 -6.99 11.45 -12.20
CA LEU A 28 -8.31 12.09 -12.12
C LEU A 28 -8.66 12.84 -13.41
N THR A 29 -7.74 13.67 -13.91
CA THR A 29 -7.91 14.36 -15.21
C THR A 29 -7.96 13.36 -16.38
N GLY A 30 -7.16 12.29 -16.31
CA GLY A 30 -7.10 11.25 -17.33
C GLY A 30 -8.36 10.39 -17.44
N LEU A 31 -9.11 10.22 -16.35
CA LEU A 31 -10.37 9.48 -16.35
C LEU A 31 -11.41 10.18 -17.24
N ARG A 32 -11.49 11.52 -17.14
CA ARG A 32 -12.42 12.34 -17.94
C ARG A 32 -12.08 12.35 -19.43
N ASN A 33 -10.79 12.26 -19.77
CA ASN A 33 -10.31 12.37 -21.14
C ASN A 33 -10.15 11.01 -21.85
N GLY A 34 -10.64 9.90 -21.27
CA GLY A 34 -10.56 8.57 -21.88
C GLY A 34 -9.15 7.96 -21.91
N SER A 35 -8.19 8.52 -21.18
CA SER A 35 -6.78 8.07 -21.22
C SER A 35 -6.53 6.70 -20.59
N TRP A 36 -7.53 6.11 -19.94
CA TRP A 36 -7.53 4.73 -19.44
C TRP A 36 -7.29 3.68 -20.54
N GLN A 37 -7.47 4.05 -21.82
CA GLN A 37 -7.11 3.20 -22.95
C GLN A 37 -5.60 3.12 -23.19
N ARG A 38 -4.78 3.97 -22.55
CA ARG A 38 -3.33 3.99 -22.73
C ARG A 38 -2.62 3.21 -21.61
N PRO A 39 -1.56 2.45 -21.92
CA PRO A 39 -0.85 1.65 -20.91
C PRO A 39 -0.26 2.51 -19.80
N MET A 40 0.22 3.72 -20.10
CA MET A 40 0.81 4.64 -19.12
C MET A 40 -0.16 5.03 -17.99
N TRP A 41 -1.47 5.05 -18.27
CA TRP A 41 -2.48 5.36 -17.24
C TRP A 41 -2.53 4.24 -16.19
N TRP A 42 -2.48 2.98 -16.62
CA TRP A 42 -2.44 1.81 -15.73
C TRP A 42 -1.14 1.71 -14.94
N THR A 43 0.01 2.07 -15.53
CA THR A 43 1.28 2.16 -14.79
C THR A 43 1.21 3.17 -13.64
N ARG A 44 0.59 4.34 -13.89
CA ARG A 44 0.39 5.36 -12.85
C ARG A 44 -0.55 4.86 -11.74
N LEU A 45 -1.66 4.25 -12.12
CA LEU A 45 -2.62 3.69 -11.15
C LEU A 45 -1.97 2.61 -10.27
N CYS A 46 -1.17 1.72 -10.88
CA CYS A 46 -0.40 0.71 -10.16
C CYS A 46 0.58 1.35 -9.17
N SER A 47 1.36 2.36 -9.60
CA SER A 47 2.32 3.03 -8.71
C SER A 47 1.66 3.74 -7.52
N VAL A 48 0.55 4.45 -7.77
CA VAL A 48 -0.20 5.17 -6.73
C VAL A 48 -0.83 4.19 -5.74
N SER A 49 -1.43 3.10 -6.22
CA SER A 49 -2.04 2.08 -5.35
C SER A 49 -1.01 1.33 -4.52
N LEU A 50 0.13 0.92 -5.09
CA LEU A 50 1.22 0.31 -4.34
C LEU A 50 1.76 1.24 -3.25
N PHE A 51 1.96 2.52 -3.57
CA PHE A 51 2.44 3.50 -2.59
C PHE A 51 1.43 3.72 -1.47
N ALA A 52 0.14 3.88 -1.80
CA ALA A 52 -0.92 4.07 -0.80
C ALA A 52 -1.08 2.82 0.10
N GLY A 53 -0.99 1.62 -0.47
CA GLY A 53 -1.00 0.37 0.28
C GLY A 53 0.19 0.25 1.23
N LEU A 54 1.39 0.56 0.74
CA LEU A 54 2.61 0.58 1.56
C LEU A 54 2.53 1.62 2.69
N ALA A 55 2.06 2.83 2.39
CA ALA A 55 1.87 3.88 3.39
C ALA A 55 0.85 3.47 4.46
N SER A 56 -0.25 2.82 4.06
CA SER A 56 -1.25 2.29 4.99
C SER A 56 -0.68 1.19 5.87
N TRP A 57 0.12 0.28 5.29
CA TRP A 57 0.81 -0.78 6.04
C TRP A 57 1.81 -0.19 7.04
N ILE A 58 2.66 0.75 6.60
CA ILE A 58 3.61 1.46 7.47
C ILE A 58 2.86 2.16 8.61
N TRP A 59 1.78 2.87 8.30
CA TRP A 59 0.95 3.54 9.31
C TRP A 59 0.41 2.56 10.35
N GLY A 60 -0.15 1.43 9.91
CA GLY A 60 -0.63 0.39 10.82
C GLY A 60 0.48 -0.17 11.70
N THR A 61 1.65 -0.48 11.12
CA THR A 61 2.80 -1.02 11.88
C THR A 61 3.32 -0.03 12.92
N PHE A 62 3.33 1.28 12.63
CA PHE A 62 3.72 2.29 13.62
C PHE A 62 2.68 2.46 14.75
N ARG A 63 1.40 2.15 14.50
CA ARG A 63 0.37 2.09 15.55
C ARG A 63 0.50 0.88 16.46
N THR A 64 1.30 -0.11 16.06
CA THR A 64 1.64 -1.25 16.92
C THR A 64 2.55 -0.83 18.09
N GLY A 65 3.24 0.32 18.01
CA GLY A 65 4.00 0.89 19.13
C GLY A 65 5.22 0.07 19.58
N LEU A 66 6.16 0.72 20.28
CA LEU A 66 7.24 0.03 21.00
C LEU A 66 6.77 -0.45 22.38
N ASP A 67 5.83 0.27 22.98
CA ASP A 67 5.16 -0.09 24.23
C ASP A 67 3.64 0.00 24.05
N VAL A 68 3.04 -1.16 23.76
CA VAL A 68 1.59 -1.31 23.56
C VAL A 68 0.84 -0.94 24.82
N ARG A 69 1.36 -1.35 25.98
CA ARG A 69 0.73 -1.15 27.28
C ARG A 69 0.62 0.33 27.60
N ASP A 70 1.71 1.08 27.44
CA ASP A 70 1.71 2.53 27.67
C ASP A 70 0.78 3.26 26.69
N THR A 71 0.77 2.84 25.43
CA THR A 71 -0.10 3.44 24.41
C THR A 71 -1.58 3.20 24.75
N CYS A 72 -1.93 1.98 25.18
CA CYS A 72 -3.28 1.64 25.62
C CYS A 72 -3.69 2.48 26.84
N GLN A 73 -2.86 2.52 27.88
CA GLN A 73 -3.22 3.13 29.15
C GLN A 73 -3.19 4.67 29.12
N PHE A 74 -2.19 5.27 28.48
CA PHE A 74 -1.95 6.72 28.57
C PHE A 74 -2.42 7.51 27.35
N VAL A 75 -2.45 6.89 26.15
CA VAL A 75 -2.92 7.59 24.94
C VAL A 75 -4.41 7.34 24.72
N HIS A 76 -4.82 6.07 24.77
CA HIS A 76 -6.18 5.66 24.47
C HIS A 76 -7.07 5.48 25.72
N HIS A 77 -6.49 5.53 26.92
CA HIS A 77 -7.19 5.36 28.21
C HIS A 77 -7.96 4.03 28.30
N GLU A 78 -7.46 3.01 27.63
CA GLU A 78 -8.01 1.67 27.57
C GLU A 78 -7.25 0.72 28.50
N ARG A 79 -7.97 -0.24 29.09
CA ARG A 79 -7.34 -1.26 29.92
C ARG A 79 -6.54 -2.21 29.04
N TYR A 80 -5.24 -2.32 29.34
CA TYR A 80 -4.37 -3.34 28.80
C TYR A 80 -4.65 -4.69 29.49
N ASP A 81 -5.04 -5.70 28.72
CA ASP A 81 -5.27 -7.05 29.17
C ASP A 81 -4.09 -7.96 28.78
N GLU A 82 -3.17 -8.13 29.74
CA GLU A 82 -1.97 -8.96 29.59
C GLU A 82 -2.33 -10.41 29.25
N THR A 83 -3.39 -10.95 29.86
CA THR A 83 -3.81 -12.35 29.64
C THR A 83 -4.36 -12.56 28.23
N TYR A 84 -5.13 -11.60 27.73
CA TYR A 84 -5.60 -11.60 26.34
C TYR A 84 -4.42 -11.49 25.38
N TRP A 85 -3.45 -10.62 25.68
CA TRP A 85 -2.33 -10.37 24.80
C TRP A 85 -1.44 -11.62 24.65
N ASP A 86 -1.09 -12.27 25.76
CA ASP A 86 -0.30 -13.50 25.76
C ASP A 86 -1.00 -14.65 25.04
N ALA A 87 -2.32 -14.78 25.22
CA ALA A 87 -3.11 -15.79 24.52
C ALA A 87 -3.15 -15.58 22.99
N HIS A 88 -3.02 -14.34 22.53
CA HIS A 88 -3.10 -13.95 21.11
C HIS A 88 -1.75 -13.48 20.53
N ALA A 89 -0.63 -13.74 21.20
CA ALA A 89 0.70 -13.27 20.77
C ALA A 89 1.05 -13.65 19.31
N LYS A 90 0.61 -14.82 18.86
CA LYS A 90 0.79 -15.27 17.46
C LYS A 90 0.02 -14.42 16.45
N GLU A 91 -1.09 -13.81 16.84
CA GLU A 91 -1.89 -12.94 15.96
C GLU A 91 -1.20 -11.60 15.74
N PHE A 92 -0.57 -11.04 16.76
CA PHE A 92 0.15 -9.76 16.68
C PHE A 92 1.47 -9.83 15.91
N GLN A 93 2.00 -11.04 15.68
CA GLN A 93 3.18 -11.27 14.84
C GLN A 93 2.85 -11.38 13.34
N LYS A 94 1.56 -11.40 12.96
CA LYS A 94 1.17 -11.50 11.55
C LYS A 94 1.46 -10.18 10.83
N ILE A 95 2.08 -10.29 9.66
CA ILE A 95 2.34 -9.13 8.77
C ILE A 95 1.06 -8.58 8.12
N PHE A 96 0.00 -9.38 8.07
CA PHE A 96 -1.35 -9.03 7.64
C PHE A 96 -2.35 -10.12 8.07
N PRO A 97 -3.60 -9.78 8.45
CA PRO A 97 -4.10 -8.44 8.75
C PRO A 97 -3.38 -7.84 9.97
N LEU A 98 -3.19 -6.51 9.95
CA LEU A 98 -2.55 -5.82 11.06
C LEU A 98 -3.54 -5.68 12.20
N HIS A 99 -3.12 -6.14 13.37
CA HIS A 99 -3.88 -6.02 14.61
C HIS A 99 -2.91 -5.68 15.74
N ASN A 100 -3.32 -4.79 16.62
CA ASN A 100 -2.64 -4.61 17.89
C ASN A 100 -3.65 -4.19 18.95
N LYS A 101 -4.12 -5.17 19.72
CA LYS A 101 -5.25 -4.97 20.61
C LYS A 101 -4.81 -4.67 22.04
N CYS A 102 -5.49 -3.72 22.67
CA CYS A 102 -5.37 -3.48 24.11
C CYS A 102 -6.15 -4.54 24.91
N ASN A 103 -7.31 -4.93 24.39
CA ASN A 103 -8.22 -5.93 24.95
C ASN A 103 -9.08 -6.52 23.81
N ALA A 104 -10.01 -7.42 24.13
CA ALA A 104 -10.86 -8.07 23.13
C ALA A 104 -11.68 -7.09 22.25
N HIS A 105 -11.91 -5.86 22.72
CA HIS A 105 -12.81 -4.89 22.11
C HIS A 105 -12.10 -3.70 21.47
N TYR A 106 -10.85 -3.42 21.84
CA TYR A 106 -10.12 -2.24 21.36
C TYR A 106 -8.86 -2.61 20.59
N ASP A 107 -8.81 -2.20 19.32
CA ASP A 107 -7.66 -2.34 18.42
C ASP A 107 -7.02 -0.96 18.19
N LEU A 108 -5.71 -0.87 18.40
CA LEU A 108 -4.91 0.32 18.11
C LEU A 108 -4.77 0.56 16.61
N VAL A 109 -4.90 -0.49 15.80
CA VAL A 109 -4.91 -0.38 14.34
C VAL A 109 -6.30 0.09 13.91
N PRO A 110 -6.42 1.28 13.26
CA PRO A 110 -7.71 1.76 12.81
C PRO A 110 -8.38 0.79 11.84
N ALA A 111 -9.71 0.64 11.95
CA ALA A 111 -10.49 -0.31 11.15
C ALA A 111 -10.39 -0.11 9.63
N TRP A 112 -9.97 1.07 9.16
CA TRP A 112 -9.79 1.37 7.73
C TRP A 112 -8.46 0.86 7.15
N VAL A 113 -7.44 0.57 7.97
CA VAL A 113 -6.08 0.24 7.49
C VAL A 113 -6.08 -1.07 6.69
N ASN A 114 -6.62 -2.14 7.26
CA ASN A 114 -6.65 -3.44 6.59
C ASN A 114 -7.47 -3.42 5.28
N PRO A 115 -8.70 -2.87 5.25
CA PRO A 115 -9.44 -2.67 4.01
C PRO A 115 -8.67 -1.82 2.98
N ALA A 116 -8.00 -0.75 3.38
CA ALA A 116 -7.23 0.10 2.47
C ALA A 116 -6.09 -0.68 1.80
N ILE A 117 -5.36 -1.51 2.56
CA ILE A 117 -4.28 -2.37 2.02
C ILE A 117 -4.86 -3.36 0.99
N VAL A 118 -5.98 -4.01 1.30
CA VAL A 118 -6.64 -4.97 0.39
C VAL A 118 -7.09 -4.28 -0.89
N VAL A 119 -7.77 -3.13 -0.80
CA VAL A 119 -8.22 -2.38 -1.97
C VAL A 119 -7.03 -1.96 -2.83
N CYS A 120 -5.96 -1.46 -2.22
CA CYS A 120 -4.75 -1.09 -2.95
C CYS A 120 -4.11 -2.29 -3.66
N ALA A 121 -4.06 -3.45 -3.02
CA ALA A 121 -3.53 -4.68 -3.62
C ALA A 121 -4.38 -5.13 -4.82
N VAL A 122 -5.71 -5.14 -4.67
CA VAL A 122 -6.63 -5.50 -5.75
C VAL A 122 -6.50 -4.55 -6.95
N VAL A 123 -6.43 -3.24 -6.71
CA VAL A 123 -6.24 -2.24 -7.78
C VAL A 123 -4.89 -2.41 -8.47
N SER A 124 -3.82 -2.68 -7.71
CA SER A 124 -2.50 -2.95 -8.27
C SER A 124 -2.51 -4.18 -9.18
N LEU A 125 -3.11 -5.29 -8.72
CA LEU A 125 -3.23 -6.53 -9.49
C LEU A 125 -4.05 -6.33 -10.77
N ALA A 126 -5.17 -5.60 -10.69
CA ALA A 126 -5.97 -5.27 -11.85
C ALA A 126 -5.17 -4.44 -12.88
N ALA A 127 -4.40 -3.45 -12.42
CA ALA A 127 -3.56 -2.64 -13.29
C ALA A 127 -2.44 -3.46 -13.96
N ILE A 128 -1.81 -4.37 -13.21
CA ILE A 128 -0.80 -5.30 -13.76
C ILE A 128 -1.43 -6.20 -14.83
N ALA A 129 -2.61 -6.78 -14.58
CA ALA A 129 -3.30 -7.62 -15.56
C ALA A 129 -3.58 -6.89 -16.87
N VAL A 130 -4.01 -5.62 -16.79
CA VAL A 130 -4.24 -4.79 -17.98
C VAL A 130 -2.93 -4.46 -18.72
N LEU A 131 -1.85 -4.16 -17.98
CA LEU A 131 -0.54 -3.93 -18.59
C LEU A 131 0.00 -5.17 -19.31
N LEU A 132 -0.16 -6.35 -18.70
CA LEU A 132 0.20 -7.63 -19.32
C LEU A 132 -0.58 -7.84 -20.62
N ARG A 133 -1.89 -7.54 -20.65
CA ARG A 133 -2.70 -7.59 -21.86
C ARG A 133 -2.17 -6.65 -22.96
N PHE A 134 -1.77 -5.44 -22.61
CA PHE A 134 -1.16 -4.52 -23.59
C PHE A 134 0.18 -5.04 -24.11
N GLY A 135 1.02 -5.61 -23.23
CA GLY A 135 2.30 -6.19 -23.59
C GLY A 135 2.16 -7.41 -24.52
N THR A 136 1.24 -8.33 -24.21
CA THR A 136 1.00 -9.50 -25.07
C THR A 136 0.45 -9.09 -26.43
N ALA A 137 -0.51 -8.16 -26.49
CA ALA A 137 -1.02 -7.63 -27.75
C ALA A 137 0.10 -6.99 -28.59
N TYR A 138 0.99 -6.22 -27.98
CA TYR A 138 2.14 -5.65 -28.68
C TYR A 138 3.05 -6.73 -29.29
N ILE A 139 3.44 -7.73 -28.49
CA ILE A 139 4.31 -8.82 -28.93
C ILE A 139 3.67 -9.64 -30.06
N THR A 140 2.38 -10.00 -29.94
CA THR A 140 1.70 -10.78 -30.97
C THR A 140 1.55 -10.07 -32.32
N ASN A 141 1.57 -8.73 -32.32
CA ASN A 141 1.45 -7.93 -33.54
C ASN A 141 2.80 -7.61 -34.20
N LEU A 142 3.93 -7.82 -33.52
CA LEU A 142 5.27 -7.58 -34.07
C LEU A 142 5.58 -8.48 -35.29
N PRO A 143 5.40 -9.82 -35.22
CA PRO A 143 5.69 -10.71 -36.36
C PRO A 143 4.82 -10.40 -37.59
N ARG A 144 3.61 -9.88 -37.37
CA ARG A 144 2.68 -9.54 -38.45
C ARG A 144 3.15 -8.32 -39.25
N ARG A 145 3.84 -7.37 -38.61
CA ARG A 145 4.35 -6.17 -39.29
C ARG A 145 5.61 -6.44 -40.09
N GLU A 146 6.48 -7.33 -39.62
CA GLU A 146 7.71 -7.71 -40.32
C GLU A 146 7.42 -8.43 -41.66
N ASN A 147 6.35 -9.22 -41.72
CA ASN A 147 5.92 -9.90 -42.96
C ASN A 147 5.19 -8.99 -43.97
N GLN A 148 4.97 -7.71 -43.67
CA GLN A 148 4.27 -6.76 -44.55
C GLN A 148 5.16 -5.66 -45.14
N SER A 149 6.45 -5.61 -44.77
CA SER A 149 7.47 -4.71 -45.33
C SER A 149 8.31 -5.41 -46.38
#